data_AF-A0A4Z0BWY6-F1
#
_entry.id   AF-A0A4Z0BWY6-F1
#
_cell.length_a   1.000
_cell.length_b   1.000
_cell.length_c   1.000
_cell.angle_alpha   90.00
_cell.angle_beta   90.00
_cell.angle_gamma   90.00
#
_symmetry.space_group_name_H-M   'P 1'
#
loop_
_entity.id
_entity.type
_entity.pdbx_description
1 polymer ?
#
loop_
_entity_poly.entity_id
_entity_poly.type
_entity_poly.pdbx_seq_one_letter_code
_entity_poly.pdbx_strand_id
1 'polypeptide(L)'
;MPLIPKTLAVLLAAGFAAFAAPAQAANNTGRSAMQCVDARREGGDVAFTNRCNVQVFVVWCGDMKYSKKRCGDGPQGNSYYTHSTNVKPGEKSYARAIGEYRYAACEGGIAFGKDEIRDRPDGSFTCVPSRGHN
;
A
#
# COMPACT_ATOMS: atom_id res chain seq x y z
N MET A 1 24.79 45.15 49.04
CA MET A 1 23.56 44.70 48.36
C MET A 1 23.98 43.81 47.20
N PRO A 2 23.89 42.48 47.34
CA PRO A 2 24.54 41.54 46.43
C PRO A 2 23.75 41.29 45.14
N LEU A 3 24.53 41.05 44.08
CA LEU A 3 24.15 40.77 42.72
C LEU A 3 23.63 39.33 42.54
N ILE A 4 22.70 39.19 41.59
CA ILE A 4 22.06 37.95 41.12
C ILE A 4 23.11 36.93 40.65
N PRO A 5 23.17 35.69 41.18
CA PRO A 5 23.99 34.65 40.60
C PRO A 5 23.30 34.01 39.37
N LYS A 6 24.10 33.88 38.30
CA LYS A 6 23.80 33.22 37.03
C LYS A 6 23.51 31.73 37.26
N THR A 7 22.26 31.31 37.16
CA THR A 7 21.93 29.89 37.03
C THR A 7 21.92 29.53 35.54
N LEU A 8 23.04 28.96 35.09
CA LEU A 8 23.22 28.41 33.76
C LEU A 8 22.46 27.08 33.70
N ALA A 9 21.22 27.10 33.21
CA ALA A 9 20.48 25.88 32.88
C ALA A 9 21.00 25.35 31.54
N VAL A 10 21.99 24.44 31.58
CA VAL A 10 22.45 23.71 30.40
C VAL A 10 21.45 22.59 30.13
N LEU A 11 20.67 22.76 29.07
CA LEU A 11 19.77 21.76 28.51
C LEU A 11 20.57 20.54 28.02
N LEU A 12 20.37 19.40 28.68
CA LEU A 12 20.72 18.08 28.14
C LEU A 12 19.81 17.78 26.95
N ALA A 13 20.24 18.13 25.74
CA ALA A 13 19.62 17.64 24.51
C ALA A 13 20.04 16.17 24.32
N ALA A 14 19.29 15.23 24.90
CA ALA A 14 19.36 13.83 24.54
C ALA A 14 18.82 13.66 23.12
N GLY A 15 19.73 13.62 22.15
CA GLY A 15 19.42 13.28 20.76
C GLY A 15 18.88 11.86 20.68
N PHE A 16 17.56 11.71 20.64
CA PHE A 16 16.92 10.48 20.19
C PHE A 16 17.19 10.33 18.69
N ALA A 17 18.27 9.63 18.35
CA ALA A 17 18.46 9.11 17.01
C ALA A 17 17.36 8.07 16.76
N ALA A 18 16.27 8.49 16.11
CA ALA A 18 15.26 7.60 15.59
C ALA A 18 15.93 6.72 14.52
N PHE A 19 16.24 5.47 14.88
CA PHE A 19 16.58 4.43 13.91
C PHE A 19 15.35 4.22 13.03
N ALA A 20 15.34 4.85 11.86
CA ALA A 20 14.44 4.47 10.78
C ALA A 20 14.89 3.09 10.29
N ALA A 21 14.36 2.03 10.89
CA ALA A 21 14.52 0.69 10.34
C ALA A 21 13.94 0.71 8.91
N PRO A 22 14.68 0.26 7.89
CA PRO A 22 14.12 0.13 6.56
C PRO A 22 12.95 -0.83 6.67
N ALA A 23 11.76 -0.36 6.29
CA ALA A 23 10.59 -1.22 6.14
C ALA A 23 10.92 -2.24 5.06
N GLN A 24 11.40 -3.42 5.47
CA GLN A 24 11.59 -4.54 4.58
C GLN A 24 10.20 -4.92 4.08
N ALA A 25 9.95 -4.74 2.79
CA ALA A 25 8.75 -5.27 2.17
C ALA A 25 8.71 -6.78 2.50
N ALA A 26 7.63 -7.23 3.13
CA ALA A 26 7.43 -8.64 3.41
C ALA A 26 7.56 -9.42 2.09
N ASN A 27 8.23 -10.57 2.10
CA ASN A 27 8.57 -11.28 0.87
C ASN A 27 7.28 -11.67 0.10
N ASN A 28 7.13 -11.24 -1.15
CA ASN A 28 5.95 -11.53 -1.96
C ASN A 28 6.04 -12.95 -2.52
N THR A 29 5.12 -13.80 -2.08
CA THR A 29 5.10 -15.23 -2.43
C THR A 29 4.49 -15.51 -3.80
N GLY A 30 3.87 -14.50 -4.43
CA GLY A 30 3.07 -14.67 -5.65
C GLY A 30 1.74 -15.36 -5.42
N ARG A 31 1.37 -15.66 -4.17
CA ARG A 31 0.08 -16.27 -3.84
C ARG A 31 -1.01 -15.22 -3.70
N SER A 32 -2.20 -15.56 -4.18
CA SER A 32 -3.40 -14.76 -3.96
C SER A 32 -3.81 -14.79 -2.48
N ALA A 33 -4.15 -13.63 -1.95
CA ALA A 33 -4.74 -13.42 -0.63
C ALA A 33 -6.23 -13.04 -0.71
N MET A 34 -6.84 -13.10 -1.90
CA MET A 34 -8.22 -12.69 -2.14
C MET A 34 -9.23 -13.39 -1.22
N GLN A 35 -8.99 -14.64 -0.82
CA GLN A 35 -9.87 -15.39 0.07
C GLN A 35 -9.99 -14.80 1.48
N CYS A 36 -9.04 -13.97 1.92
CA CYS A 36 -9.03 -13.37 3.27
C CYS A 36 -8.95 -11.83 3.25
N VAL A 37 -9.08 -11.20 2.08
CA VAL A 37 -9.22 -9.75 1.96
C VAL A 37 -10.65 -9.40 1.59
N ASP A 38 -11.29 -8.60 2.44
CA ASP A 38 -12.66 -8.13 2.26
C ASP A 38 -12.65 -6.73 1.65
N ALA A 39 -13.39 -6.53 0.57
CA ALA A 39 -13.50 -5.24 -0.12
C ALA A 39 -14.94 -4.72 -0.04
N ARG A 40 -15.16 -3.58 0.60
CA ARG A 40 -16.51 -3.02 0.83
C ARG A 40 -16.52 -1.51 0.67
N ARG A 41 -17.66 -0.95 0.28
CA ARG A 41 -17.84 0.51 0.29
C ARG A 41 -18.09 1.00 1.72
N GLU A 42 -17.29 1.97 2.15
CA GLU A 42 -17.40 2.65 3.44
C GLU A 42 -17.26 4.16 3.19
N GLY A 43 -18.29 4.96 3.52
CA GLY A 43 -18.22 6.42 3.37
C GLY A 43 -18.01 6.94 1.92
N GLY A 44 -18.30 6.11 0.90
CA GLY A 44 -18.09 6.44 -0.52
C GLY A 44 -16.75 5.96 -1.08
N ASP A 45 -15.81 5.56 -0.23
CA ASP A 45 -14.54 4.94 -0.60
C ASP A 45 -14.66 3.41 -0.61
N VAL A 46 -13.67 2.72 -1.18
CA VAL A 46 -13.55 1.26 -1.09
C VAL A 46 -12.53 0.92 -0.03
N ALA A 47 -12.98 0.28 1.06
CA ALA A 47 -12.15 -0.24 2.12
C ALA A 47 -11.71 -1.67 1.81
N PHE A 48 -10.39 -1.90 1.79
CA PHE A 48 -9.78 -3.22 1.74
C PHE A 48 -9.31 -3.62 3.13
N THR A 49 -9.96 -4.61 3.72
CA THR A 49 -9.65 -5.12 5.07
C THR A 49 -8.83 -6.39 4.94
N ASN A 50 -7.61 -6.39 5.48
CA ASN A 50 -6.78 -7.58 5.53
C ASN A 50 -7.18 -8.44 6.74
N ARG A 51 -7.89 -9.54 6.49
CA ARG A 51 -8.21 -10.55 7.52
C ARG A 51 -7.27 -11.74 7.46
N CYS A 52 -6.25 -11.70 6.60
CA CYS A 52 -5.18 -12.68 6.59
C CYS A 52 -4.27 -12.46 7.80
N ASN A 53 -3.67 -13.54 8.31
CA ASN A 53 -2.68 -13.47 9.40
C ASN A 53 -1.26 -13.10 8.91
N VAL A 54 -1.16 -12.57 7.68
CA VAL A 54 0.09 -12.18 7.01
C VAL A 54 -0.09 -10.81 6.38
N GLN A 55 1.01 -10.08 6.18
CA GLN A 55 0.96 -8.86 5.38
C GLN A 55 0.48 -9.21 3.96
N VAL A 56 -0.35 -8.35 3.42
CA VAL A 56 -0.75 -8.41 2.02
C VAL A 56 -0.46 -7.07 1.37
N PHE A 57 -0.40 -7.07 0.05
CA PHE A 57 -0.58 -5.86 -0.72
C PHE A 57 -1.81 -6.00 -1.60
N VAL A 58 -2.54 -4.89 -1.72
CA VAL A 58 -3.72 -4.80 -2.57
C VAL A 58 -3.35 -3.94 -3.76
N VAL A 59 -3.70 -4.43 -4.95
CA VAL A 59 -3.60 -3.69 -6.20
C VAL A 59 -4.98 -3.48 -6.77
N TRP A 60 -5.25 -2.30 -7.29
CA TRP A 60 -6.54 -2.01 -7.91
C TRP A 60 -6.40 -1.01 -9.04
N CYS A 61 -7.35 -1.09 -9.96
CA CYS A 61 -7.71 -0.02 -10.87
C CYS A 61 -9.17 0.37 -10.58
N GLY A 62 -9.54 1.57 -10.98
CA GLY A 62 -10.94 1.98 -10.94
C GLY A 62 -11.25 3.01 -12.00
N ASP A 63 -12.52 3.05 -12.39
CA ASP A 63 -13.05 4.08 -13.26
C ASP A 63 -12.94 5.42 -12.53
N MET A 64 -12.16 6.34 -13.10
CA MET A 64 -11.96 7.62 -12.47
C MET A 64 -13.21 8.46 -12.64
N LYS A 65 -13.82 8.89 -11.53
CA LYS A 65 -15.08 9.66 -11.52
C LYS A 65 -15.09 10.89 -12.44
N TYR A 66 -13.92 11.50 -12.67
CA TYR A 66 -13.77 12.75 -13.44
C TYR A 66 -13.13 12.57 -14.83
N SER A 67 -12.86 11.34 -15.27
CA SER A 67 -12.33 11.07 -16.61
C SER A 67 -13.08 9.92 -17.28
N LYS A 68 -13.11 9.85 -18.62
CA LYS A 68 -13.72 8.72 -19.34
C LYS A 68 -12.87 7.43 -19.32
N LYS A 69 -11.77 7.42 -18.56
CA LYS A 69 -10.80 6.31 -18.55
C LYS A 69 -11.22 5.23 -17.56
N ARG A 70 -11.12 3.99 -18.00
CA ARG A 70 -11.56 2.79 -17.30
C ARG A 70 -10.39 1.89 -16.96
N CYS A 71 -10.61 0.98 -16.02
CA CYS A 71 -9.77 -0.20 -15.87
C CYS A 71 -9.52 -0.86 -17.25
N GLY A 72 -8.26 -1.05 -17.64
CA GLY A 72 -7.90 -1.66 -18.93
C GLY A 72 -7.47 -0.70 -20.04
N ASP A 73 -7.69 0.61 -19.89
CA ASP A 73 -7.30 1.62 -20.91
C ASP A 73 -5.80 1.99 -20.88
N GLY A 74 -4.97 1.17 -20.22
CA GLY A 74 -3.56 1.46 -20.02
C GLY A 74 -2.77 1.26 -21.31
N PRO A 75 -1.66 2.00 -21.49
CA PRO A 75 -0.81 1.81 -22.66
C PRO A 75 -0.32 0.36 -22.76
N GLN A 76 -0.30 -0.18 -23.98
CA GLN A 76 0.13 -1.55 -24.29
C GLN A 76 -0.76 -2.67 -23.70
N GLY A 77 -2.06 -2.43 -23.50
CA GLY A 77 -3.00 -3.46 -23.01
C GLY A 77 -2.91 -3.71 -21.50
N ASN A 78 -2.45 -2.71 -20.76
CA ASN A 78 -2.35 -2.76 -19.31
C ASN A 78 -3.60 -2.14 -18.67
N SER A 79 -3.81 -2.38 -17.39
CA SER A 79 -4.83 -1.65 -16.63
C SER A 79 -4.45 -0.16 -16.55
N TYR A 80 -5.32 0.74 -17.05
CA TYR A 80 -5.12 2.17 -16.80
C TYR A 80 -5.19 2.41 -15.29
N TYR A 81 -4.13 3.01 -14.76
CA TYR A 81 -4.01 3.44 -13.38
C TYR A 81 -4.07 2.30 -12.34
N THR A 82 -2.91 1.68 -12.08
CA THR A 82 -2.73 0.70 -11.01
C THR A 82 -2.23 1.39 -9.76
N HIS A 83 -3.03 1.39 -8.71
CA HIS A 83 -2.57 1.70 -7.38
C HIS A 83 -2.21 0.42 -6.64
N SER A 84 -1.24 0.53 -5.74
CA SER A 84 -0.89 -0.52 -4.81
C SER A 84 -0.78 0.05 -3.40
N THR A 85 -1.10 -0.77 -2.40
CA THR A 85 -0.87 -0.43 -0.99
C THR A 85 -0.54 -1.70 -0.22
N ASN A 86 0.42 -1.61 0.69
CA ASN A 86 0.65 -2.64 1.69
C ASN A 86 -0.41 -2.50 2.80
N VAL A 87 -0.93 -3.63 3.31
CA VAL A 87 -1.93 -3.70 4.38
C VAL A 87 -1.49 -4.77 5.37
N LYS A 88 -1.21 -4.37 6.62
CA LYS A 88 -0.79 -5.31 7.67
C LYS A 88 -1.96 -6.20 8.12
N PRO A 89 -1.70 -7.33 8.79
CA PRO A 89 -2.75 -8.16 9.38
C PRO A 89 -3.71 -7.35 10.25
N GLY A 90 -5.01 -7.49 10.02
CA GLY A 90 -6.06 -6.80 10.78
C GLY A 90 -6.28 -5.33 10.41
N GLU A 91 -5.46 -4.74 9.53
CA GLU A 91 -5.60 -3.34 9.11
C GLU A 91 -6.51 -3.17 7.90
N LYS A 92 -6.90 -1.92 7.65
CA LYS A 92 -7.63 -1.48 6.47
C LYS A 92 -6.85 -0.45 5.67
N SER A 93 -7.00 -0.48 4.35
CA SER A 93 -6.62 0.62 3.47
C SER A 93 -7.80 1.06 2.60
N TYR A 94 -7.80 2.32 2.17
CA TYR A 94 -8.92 2.94 1.47
C TYR A 94 -8.51 3.42 0.09
N ALA A 95 -9.21 2.94 -0.93
CA ALA A 95 -9.15 3.51 -2.26
C ALA A 95 -10.21 4.58 -2.41
N ARG A 96 -9.74 5.83 -2.57
CA ARG A 96 -10.59 7.01 -2.62
C ARG A 96 -11.04 7.35 -4.03
N ALA A 97 -12.25 7.90 -4.14
CA ALA A 97 -12.79 8.44 -5.39
C ALA A 97 -12.80 7.48 -6.59
N ILE A 98 -12.85 6.16 -6.33
CA ILE A 98 -12.97 5.14 -7.37
C ILE A 98 -14.43 4.70 -7.56
N GLY A 99 -14.86 4.68 -8.83
CA GLY A 99 -16.16 4.20 -9.27
C GLY A 99 -16.22 2.67 -9.29
N GLU A 100 -16.55 2.09 -10.44
CA GLU A 100 -16.34 0.65 -10.65
C GLU A 100 -14.86 0.31 -10.54
N TYR A 101 -14.55 -0.86 -10.00
CA TYR A 101 -13.17 -1.24 -9.72
C TYR A 101 -12.92 -2.72 -9.92
N ARG A 102 -11.66 -3.04 -10.17
CA ARG A 102 -11.10 -4.38 -10.15
C ARG A 102 -9.90 -4.37 -9.24
N TYR A 103 -9.70 -5.44 -8.48
CA TYR A 103 -8.59 -5.53 -7.55
C TYR A 103 -8.06 -6.96 -7.45
N ALA A 104 -6.82 -7.08 -7.00
CA ALA A 104 -6.28 -8.31 -6.45
C ALA A 104 -5.62 -8.02 -5.10
N ALA A 105 -5.57 -9.04 -4.25
CA ALA A 105 -4.79 -9.04 -3.04
C ALA A 105 -3.76 -10.17 -3.12
N CYS A 106 -2.52 -9.87 -2.76
CA CYS A 106 -1.39 -10.78 -2.85
C CYS A 106 -0.67 -10.83 -1.51
N GLU A 107 -0.19 -12.00 -1.12
CA GLU A 107 0.60 -12.13 0.12
C GLU A 107 1.96 -11.44 0.01
N GLY A 108 2.42 -10.87 1.13
CA GLY A 108 3.69 -10.17 1.23
C GLY A 108 3.52 -8.66 1.07
N GLY A 109 4.56 -8.02 0.56
CA GLY A 109 4.60 -6.59 0.30
C GLY A 109 5.06 -6.29 -1.12
N ILE A 110 4.73 -5.09 -1.56
CA ILE A 110 5.14 -4.53 -2.84
C ILE A 110 5.90 -3.23 -2.62
N ALA A 111 6.95 -3.02 -3.42
CA ALA A 111 7.69 -1.77 -3.50
C ALA A 111 7.16 -0.89 -4.64
N PHE A 112 7.83 0.23 -4.93
CA PHE A 112 7.49 1.04 -6.10
C PHE A 112 7.73 0.24 -7.38
N GLY A 113 6.67 -0.03 -8.15
CA GLY A 113 6.77 -0.78 -9.39
C GLY A 113 5.58 -1.70 -9.62
N LYS A 114 5.75 -2.62 -10.57
CA LYS A 114 4.74 -3.63 -10.92
C LYS A 114 5.33 -5.04 -11.10
N ASP A 115 6.55 -5.29 -10.62
CA ASP A 115 7.25 -6.57 -10.88
C ASP A 115 6.58 -7.74 -10.17
N GLU A 116 5.86 -7.43 -9.09
CA GLU A 116 5.10 -8.32 -8.23
C GLU A 116 3.69 -8.64 -8.74
N ILE A 117 3.27 -8.02 -9.84
CA ILE A 117 1.95 -8.20 -10.44
C ILE A 117 2.01 -8.34 -11.95
N ARG A 118 1.06 -9.08 -12.50
CA ARG A 118 0.78 -9.07 -13.93
C ARG A 118 -0.64 -8.58 -14.14
N ASP A 119 -0.78 -7.42 -14.75
CA ASP A 119 -2.05 -6.85 -15.14
C ASP A 119 -2.46 -7.26 -16.56
N ARG A 120 -3.76 -7.13 -16.84
CA ARG A 120 -4.37 -7.51 -18.13
C ARG A 120 -5.30 -6.41 -18.65
N PRO A 121 -5.63 -6.42 -19.95
CA PRO A 121 -6.53 -5.43 -20.55
C PRO A 121 -7.95 -5.45 -19.96
N ASP A 122 -8.37 -6.56 -19.36
CA ASP A 122 -9.68 -6.70 -18.70
C ASP A 122 -9.71 -6.10 -17.27
N GLY A 123 -8.62 -5.48 -16.84
CA GLY A 123 -8.45 -4.94 -15.50
C GLY A 123 -8.19 -6.00 -14.43
N SER A 124 -7.98 -7.26 -14.80
CA SER A 124 -7.59 -8.31 -13.86
C SER A 124 -6.10 -8.23 -13.53
N PHE A 125 -5.75 -8.71 -12.33
CA PHE A 125 -4.38 -8.77 -11.83
C PHE A 125 -4.07 -10.19 -11.38
N THR A 126 -2.82 -10.60 -11.56
CA THR A 126 -2.30 -11.86 -11.02
C THR A 126 -1.07 -11.59 -10.19
N CYS A 127 -1.01 -12.16 -8.99
CA CYS A 127 0.15 -12.11 -8.12
C CYS A 127 1.32 -12.86 -8.77
N VAL A 128 2.49 -12.25 -8.77
CA VAL A 128 3.73 -12.83 -9.29
C VAL A 128 4.76 -12.75 -8.16
N PRO A 129 5.51 -13.82 -7.87
CA PRO A 129 6.51 -13.76 -6.80
C PRO A 129 7.54 -12.67 -7.09
N SER A 130 7.96 -11.94 -6.07
CA SER A 130 9.10 -11.03 -6.21
C SER A 130 10.32 -11.87 -6.61
N ARG A 131 10.98 -11.50 -7.71
CA ARG A 131 12.28 -12.11 -8.03
C ARG A 131 13.21 -11.75 -6.88
N GLY A 132 13.50 -12.71 -6.01
CA GLY A 132 14.48 -12.51 -4.96
C GLY A 132 15.77 -12.02 -5.61
N HIS A 133 16.16 -10.78 -5.32
CA HIS A 133 17.53 -10.38 -5.51
C HIS A 133 18.35 -11.22 -4.52
N ASN A 134 18.95 -12.29 -5.03
CA ASN A 134 20.11 -12.93 -4.39
C ASN A 134 21.28 -11.96 -4.46
#